data_AF-K3W7G4-F1
#
_entry.id   AF-K3W7G4-F1
#
_cell.length_a   1.000
_cell.length_b   1.000
_cell.length_c   1.000
_cell.angle_alpha   90.00
_cell.angle_beta   90.00
_cell.angle_gamma   90.00
#
_symmetry.space_group_name_H-M   'P 1'
#
loop_
_entity.id
_entity.type
_entity.pdbx_description
1 polymer ?
#
loop_
_entity_poly.entity_id
_entity_poly.type
_entity_poly.pdbx_seq_one_letter_code
_entity_poly.pdbx_strand_id
1 'polypeptide(L)'
;MSDKKRESLASKIDEVAKNQIWREQLKTEYIMESALTPFQLNPTKLSSITQKPTRTHPADFGKVHEDKDTEALAAKMKEIMKKPCKKYPMPLTEAQRIGWLHEMATKGIRADMHQRMFKGWGSCDVTAFADTYCTMAGCSPFADKSTR
;
A
#
# COMPACT_ATOMS: atom_id res chain seq x y z
N MET A 1 66.26 -5.93 -16.78
CA MET A 1 64.78 -5.93 -16.65
C MET A 1 64.44 -6.93 -15.56
N SER A 2 64.55 -6.51 -14.30
CA SER A 2 64.21 -7.34 -13.15
C SER A 2 62.80 -6.97 -12.70
N ASP A 3 61.90 -7.94 -12.75
CA ASP A 3 60.57 -7.83 -12.18
C ASP A 3 60.72 -7.60 -10.68
N LYS A 4 60.67 -6.33 -10.28
CA LYS A 4 60.41 -5.92 -8.90
C LYS A 4 59.01 -6.42 -8.56
N LYS A 5 58.92 -7.68 -8.16
CA LYS A 5 57.78 -8.26 -7.46
C LYS A 5 57.38 -7.22 -6.42
N ARG A 6 56.18 -6.67 -6.58
CA ARG A 6 55.58 -5.80 -5.57
C ARG A 6 55.58 -6.62 -4.28
N GLU A 7 56.55 -6.40 -3.39
CA GLU A 7 56.47 -6.85 -2.01
C GLU A 7 55.16 -6.26 -1.50
N SER A 8 54.16 -7.12 -1.39
CA SER A 8 52.84 -6.71 -0.93
C SER A 8 53.04 -6.18 0.48
N LEU A 9 52.44 -5.03 0.80
CA LEU A 9 52.47 -4.46 2.15
C LEU A 9 52.11 -5.50 3.23
N ALA A 10 51.35 -6.54 2.85
CA ALA A 10 51.04 -7.72 3.64
C ALA A 10 52.26 -8.53 4.16
N SER A 11 53.41 -8.53 3.48
CA SER A 11 54.62 -9.25 3.95
C SER A 11 55.45 -8.45 4.95
N LYS A 12 55.12 -7.18 5.19
CA LYS A 12 55.75 -6.31 6.21
C LYS A 12 54.95 -6.19 7.50
N ILE A 13 53.77 -6.81 7.55
CA ILE A 13 52.87 -6.76 8.70
C ILE A 13 53.21 -7.95 9.60
N ASP A 14 53.52 -7.64 10.86
CA ASP A 14 53.75 -8.63 11.91
C ASP A 14 52.54 -9.56 12.05
N GLU A 15 52.78 -10.82 12.40
CA GLU A 15 51.73 -11.83 12.55
C GLU A 15 50.69 -11.42 13.61
N VAL A 16 51.13 -10.74 14.68
CA VAL A 16 50.25 -10.19 15.71
C VAL A 16 49.34 -9.10 15.14
N ALA A 17 49.89 -8.20 14.33
CA ALA A 17 49.13 -7.13 13.67
C ALA A 17 48.11 -7.70 12.66
N LYS A 18 48.47 -8.76 11.94
CA LYS A 18 47.56 -9.48 11.04
C LYS A 18 46.39 -10.11 11.80
N ASN A 19 46.66 -10.73 12.95
CA ASN A 19 45.63 -11.30 13.82
C ASN A 19 44.71 -10.22 14.41
N GLN A 20 45.26 -9.04 14.73
CA GLN A 20 44.48 -7.91 15.24
C GLN A 20 43.52 -7.38 14.16
N ILE A 21 44.01 -7.17 12.93
CA ILE A 21 43.18 -6.75 11.79
C ILE A 21 42.05 -7.76 11.56
N TRP A 22 42.38 -9.06 11.60
CA TRP A 22 41.39 -10.11 11.43
C TRP A 22 40.30 -10.09 12.51
N ARG A 23 40.67 -9.86 13.78
CA ARG A 23 39.71 -9.72 14.88
C ARG A 23 38.80 -8.50 14.72
N GLU A 24 39.36 -7.37 14.30
CA GLU A 24 38.58 -6.15 14.04
C GLU A 24 37.61 -6.34 12.88
N GLN A 25 38.05 -7.03 11.82
CA GLN A 25 37.21 -7.32 10.67
C GLN A 25 36.06 -8.26 11.05
N LEU A 26 36.33 -9.37 11.77
CA LEU A 26 35.29 -10.25 12.29
C LEU A 26 34.31 -9.53 13.23
N LYS A 27 34.80 -8.62 14.07
CA LYS A 27 33.94 -7.82 14.95
C LYS A 27 33.03 -6.88 14.16
N THR A 28 33.55 -6.30 13.08
CA THR A 28 32.80 -5.40 12.20
C THR A 28 31.74 -6.17 11.41
N GLU A 29 32.11 -7.31 10.82
CA GLU A 29 31.20 -8.23 10.15
C GLU A 29 30.10 -8.71 11.09
N TYR A 30 30.44 -9.11 12.32
CA TYR A 30 29.45 -9.52 13.31
C TYR A 30 28.48 -8.39 13.68
N ILE A 31 28.93 -7.15 13.82
CA ILE A 31 28.04 -6.00 14.09
C ILE A 31 27.13 -5.71 12.90
N MET A 32 27.65 -5.84 11.67
CA MET A 32 26.90 -5.59 10.44
C MET A 32 25.88 -6.70 10.14
N GLU A 33 26.23 -7.97 10.35
CA GLU A 33 25.33 -9.11 10.21
C GLU A 33 24.32 -9.21 11.36
N SER A 34 24.74 -8.88 12.59
CA SER A 34 23.86 -8.89 13.78
C SER A 34 22.98 -7.66 13.91
N ALA A 35 22.81 -6.87 12.85
CA ALA A 35 21.69 -5.95 12.77
C ALA A 35 20.40 -6.79 12.80
N LEU A 36 19.96 -7.13 14.02
CA LEU A 36 18.60 -7.49 14.39
C LEU A 36 17.74 -6.32 13.95
N THR A 37 17.41 -6.28 12.66
CA THR A 37 16.36 -5.39 12.19
C THR A 37 15.17 -5.73 13.07
N PRO A 38 14.62 -4.76 13.83
CA PRO A 38 13.48 -5.04 14.68
C PRO A 38 12.43 -5.64 13.75
N PHE A 39 12.07 -6.91 13.97
CA PHE A 39 11.25 -7.65 13.03
C PHE A 39 9.95 -6.86 12.79
N GLN A 40 9.80 -6.32 11.58
CA GLN A 40 8.61 -5.60 11.22
C GLN A 40 7.59 -6.61 10.71
N LEU A 41 6.56 -6.85 11.51
CA LEU A 41 5.41 -7.62 11.09
C LEU A 41 4.71 -6.90 9.93
N ASN A 42 4.35 -7.64 8.89
CA ASN A 42 3.49 -7.11 7.83
C ASN A 42 2.03 -7.13 8.30
N PRO A 43 1.41 -5.98 8.61
CA PRO A 43 0.08 -5.95 9.19
C PRO A 43 -1.00 -6.47 8.23
N THR A 44 -0.77 -6.47 6.92
CA THR A 44 -1.76 -6.98 5.95
C THR A 44 -1.86 -8.51 5.93
N LYS A 45 -0.85 -9.21 6.48
CA LYS A 45 -0.79 -10.67 6.52
C LYS A 45 -1.11 -11.24 7.90
N LEU A 46 -1.52 -10.40 8.86
CA LEU A 46 -1.88 -10.85 10.21
C LEU A 46 -3.30 -11.43 10.19
N SER A 47 -3.48 -12.62 10.76
CA SER A 47 -4.80 -13.19 11.04
C SER A 47 -5.27 -12.79 12.43
N SER A 48 -6.54 -12.39 12.56
CA SER A 48 -7.15 -12.13 13.87
C SER A 48 -7.51 -13.45 14.53
N ILE A 49 -6.85 -13.74 15.65
CA ILE A 49 -7.22 -14.87 16.51
C ILE A 49 -8.01 -14.30 17.67
N THR A 50 -9.30 -14.61 17.73
CA THR A 50 -10.13 -14.22 18.86
C THR A 50 -9.66 -14.95 20.11
N GLN A 51 -9.70 -14.27 21.25
CA GLN A 51 -9.43 -14.92 22.53
C GLN A 51 -10.45 -16.03 22.80
N LYS A 52 -10.08 -16.98 23.67
CA LYS A 52 -11.01 -18.02 24.11
C LYS A 52 -12.24 -17.37 24.78
N PRO A 53 -13.46 -17.88 24.56
CA PRO A 53 -14.68 -17.29 25.12
C PRO A 53 -14.66 -17.13 26.65
N THR A 54 -13.96 -18.03 27.35
CA THR A 54 -13.86 -18.05 28.81
C THR A 54 -12.79 -17.10 29.37
N ARG A 55 -11.96 -16.49 28.51
CA ARG A 55 -10.81 -15.67 28.95
C ARG A 55 -11.22 -14.27 29.42
N THR A 56 -12.33 -13.75 28.91
CA THR A 56 -12.82 -12.39 29.17
C THR A 56 -14.17 -12.45 29.87
N HIS A 57 -14.32 -11.71 30.97
CA HIS A 57 -15.61 -11.60 31.67
C HIS A 57 -16.61 -10.83 30.78
N PRO A 58 -17.88 -11.25 30.67
CA PRO A 58 -18.92 -10.57 29.89
C PRO A 58 -19.08 -9.07 30.17
N ALA A 59 -18.70 -8.62 31.37
CA ALA A 59 -18.82 -7.23 31.82
C ALA A 59 -17.68 -6.33 31.31
N ASP A 60 -16.61 -6.92 30.79
CA ASP A 60 -15.47 -6.20 30.22
C ASP A 60 -15.55 -6.12 28.68
N PHE A 61 -16.54 -6.77 28.05
CA PHE A 61 -16.86 -6.59 26.63
C PHE A 61 -17.38 -5.17 26.41
N GLY A 62 -16.49 -4.28 25.97
CA GLY A 62 -16.81 -2.88 25.69
C GLY A 62 -15.85 -1.88 26.33
N LYS A 63 -15.05 -2.32 27.31
CA LYS A 63 -13.92 -1.51 27.80
C LYS A 63 -12.78 -1.63 26.80
N VAL A 64 -12.64 -0.62 25.94
CA VAL A 64 -11.48 -0.49 25.06
C VAL A 64 -10.29 -0.17 25.95
N HIS A 65 -9.41 -1.15 26.18
CA HIS A 65 -8.09 -0.87 26.74
C HIS A 65 -7.25 -0.21 25.64
N GLU A 66 -6.82 1.03 25.88
CA GLU A 66 -5.87 1.72 24.99
C GLU A 66 -4.48 1.13 25.19
N ASP A 67 -4.23 0.03 24.47
CA ASP A 67 -2.92 -0.57 24.39
C ASP A 67 -2.08 0.21 23.37
N LYS A 68 -1.01 0.88 23.82
CA LYS A 68 -0.10 1.68 22.98
C LYS A 68 0.41 0.92 21.74
N ASP A 69 0.57 -0.40 21.87
CA ASP A 69 1.01 -1.27 20.78
C ASP A 69 -0.06 -1.41 19.68
N THR A 70 -1.34 -1.41 20.06
CA THR A 70 -2.45 -1.46 19.11
C THR A 70 -2.61 -0.15 18.34
N GLU A 71 -2.38 0.98 18.99
CA GLU A 71 -2.36 2.29 18.34
C GLU A 71 -1.22 2.41 17.33
N ALA A 72 -0.01 1.97 17.72
CA ALA A 72 1.14 1.94 16.84
C ALA A 72 0.90 1.05 15.61
N LEU A 73 0.25 -0.11 15.79
CA LEU A 73 -0.14 -1.00 14.70
C LEU A 73 -1.20 -0.34 13.79
N ALA A 74 -2.22 0.29 14.37
CA ALA A 74 -3.27 0.98 13.64
C ALA A 74 -2.72 2.16 12.81
N ALA A 75 -1.76 2.90 13.36
CA ALA A 75 -1.06 3.97 12.63
C ALA A 75 -0.31 3.41 11.40
N LYS A 76 0.49 2.36 11.58
CA LYS A 76 1.20 1.69 10.47
C LYS A 76 0.23 1.15 9.41
N MET A 77 -0.89 0.60 9.82
CA MET A 77 -1.91 0.07 8.90
C MET A 77 -2.55 1.19 8.08
N LYS A 78 -2.87 2.34 8.70
CA LYS A 78 -3.34 3.53 7.99
C LYS A 78 -2.32 4.01 6.96
N GLU A 79 -1.02 3.99 7.28
CA GLU A 79 0.03 4.37 6.34
C GLU A 79 0.11 3.44 5.13
N ILE A 80 0.03 2.13 5.35
CA ILE A 80 0.06 1.14 4.27
C ILE A 80 -1.16 1.27 3.36
N MET A 81 -2.33 1.60 3.90
CA MET A 81 -3.56 1.80 3.12
C MET A 81 -3.58 3.14 2.35
N LYS A 82 -2.65 4.08 2.59
CA LYS A 82 -2.58 5.31 1.80
C LYS A 82 -2.38 4.99 0.31
N LYS A 83 -3.12 5.68 -0.55
CA LYS A 83 -2.96 5.59 -2.01
C LYS A 83 -1.53 5.97 -2.41
N PRO A 84 -0.97 5.38 -3.48
CA PRO A 84 0.37 5.71 -3.98
C PRO A 84 0.61 7.22 -4.18
N CYS A 85 -0.38 7.94 -4.73
CA CYS A 85 -0.29 9.39 -4.94
C CYS A 85 -0.14 10.23 -3.67
N LYS A 86 -0.50 9.68 -2.50
CA LYS A 86 -0.31 10.33 -1.19
C LYS A 86 1.00 9.92 -0.51
N LYS A 87 1.61 8.83 -0.95
CA LYS A 87 2.86 8.28 -0.39
C LYS A 87 4.09 8.86 -1.10
N TYR A 88 4.00 9.03 -2.40
CA TYR A 88 5.11 9.46 -3.24
C TYR A 88 4.72 10.71 -4.02
N PRO A 89 5.66 11.65 -4.24
CA PRO A 89 5.40 12.84 -5.05
C PRO A 89 5.22 12.51 -6.54
N MET A 90 5.80 11.41 -7.02
CA MET A 90 5.79 10.99 -8.41
C MET A 90 5.55 9.47 -8.54
N PRO A 91 4.99 8.99 -9.66
CA PRO A 91 4.76 7.57 -9.88
C PRO A 91 6.10 6.84 -10.01
N LEU A 92 6.25 5.73 -9.27
CA LEU A 92 7.47 4.92 -9.28
C LEU A 92 7.45 3.87 -10.41
N THR A 93 6.26 3.49 -10.87
CA THR A 93 6.06 2.46 -11.90
C THR A 93 5.19 2.98 -13.03
N GLU A 94 5.29 2.36 -14.22
CA GLU A 94 4.48 2.75 -15.37
C GLU A 94 2.98 2.55 -15.12
N ALA A 95 2.62 1.46 -14.45
CA ALA A 95 1.23 1.20 -14.06
C ALA A 95 0.67 2.29 -13.13
N GLN A 96 1.48 2.84 -12.24
CA GLN A 96 1.07 3.97 -11.39
C GLN A 96 0.90 5.28 -12.16
N ARG A 97 1.58 5.46 -13.29
CA ARG A 97 1.43 6.65 -14.14
C ARG A 97 -0.01 6.78 -14.62
N ILE A 98 -0.63 5.66 -14.95
CA ILE A 98 -2.04 5.60 -15.33
C ILE A 98 -2.92 5.92 -14.12
N GLY A 99 -3.71 6.99 -14.22
CA GLY A 99 -4.62 7.40 -13.15
C GLY A 99 -3.95 8.18 -12.00
N TRP A 100 -2.66 8.51 -12.08
CA TRP A 100 -1.96 9.27 -11.03
C TRP A 100 -2.65 10.60 -10.69
N LEU A 101 -3.10 11.31 -11.73
CA LEU A 101 -3.81 12.61 -11.62
C LEU A 101 -5.34 12.46 -11.61
N HIS A 102 -5.87 11.24 -11.50
CA HIS A 102 -7.32 11.00 -11.60
C HIS A 102 -8.11 11.71 -10.51
N GLU A 103 -7.59 11.80 -9.28
CA GLU A 103 -8.28 12.48 -8.17
C GLU A 103 -8.35 14.00 -8.38
N MET A 104 -7.33 14.60 -9.01
CA MET A 104 -7.34 16.03 -9.38
C MET A 104 -8.30 16.28 -10.53
N ALA A 105 -8.24 15.44 -11.56
CA ALA A 105 -9.12 15.52 -12.72
C ALA A 105 -10.59 15.34 -12.33
N THR A 106 -10.93 14.37 -11.49
CA THR A 106 -12.31 14.12 -11.06
C THR A 106 -12.89 15.23 -10.20
N LYS A 107 -12.08 15.85 -9.32
CA LYS A 107 -12.52 17.02 -8.54
C LYS A 107 -12.76 18.23 -9.44
N GLY A 108 -11.87 18.49 -10.40
CA GLY A 108 -12.02 19.56 -11.38
C GLY A 108 -13.23 19.34 -12.31
N ILE A 109 -13.34 18.14 -12.89
CA ILE A 109 -14.46 17.76 -13.76
C ILE A 109 -15.78 17.80 -13.01
N ARG A 110 -15.88 17.29 -11.78
CA ARG A 110 -17.14 17.42 -11.02
C ARG A 110 -17.46 18.87 -10.67
N ALA A 111 -16.48 19.71 -10.38
CA ALA A 111 -16.74 21.13 -10.12
C ALA A 111 -17.22 21.87 -11.38
N ASP A 112 -16.65 21.55 -12.54
CA ASP A 112 -16.93 22.23 -13.82
C ASP A 112 -18.17 21.66 -14.55
N MET A 113 -18.33 20.34 -14.53
CA MET A 113 -19.36 19.59 -15.27
C MET A 113 -20.72 19.56 -14.56
N HIS A 114 -20.76 19.84 -13.24
CA HIS A 114 -21.98 19.84 -12.42
C HIS A 114 -22.85 21.08 -12.64
N GLN A 115 -22.42 22.05 -13.47
CA GLN A 115 -23.18 23.27 -13.71
C GLN A 115 -24.09 23.21 -14.95
N ARG A 116 -23.81 22.38 -15.97
CA ARG A 116 -24.57 22.49 -17.26
C ARG A 116 -24.92 21.20 -18.01
N MET A 117 -24.16 20.10 -17.92
CA MET A 117 -24.28 19.03 -18.95
C MET A 117 -24.22 17.57 -18.47
N PHE A 118 -24.15 17.27 -17.17
CA PHE A 118 -24.22 15.89 -16.70
C PHE A 118 -25.66 15.40 -16.51
N LYS A 119 -26.36 15.16 -17.61
CA LYS A 119 -27.66 14.49 -17.61
C LYS A 119 -27.46 13.01 -17.88
N GLY A 120 -27.31 12.22 -16.81
CA GLY A 120 -27.28 10.76 -16.91
C GLY A 120 -28.59 10.20 -17.47
N TRP A 121 -28.57 8.93 -17.86
CA TRP A 121 -29.80 8.19 -18.17
C TRP A 121 -30.73 8.24 -16.94
N GLY A 122 -32.00 8.60 -17.12
CA GLY A 122 -32.97 8.78 -16.02
C GLY A 122 -33.02 10.20 -15.45
N SER A 123 -32.33 11.16 -16.04
CA SER A 123 -32.36 12.58 -15.62
C SER A 123 -33.65 13.33 -15.95
N CYS A 124 -34.50 12.77 -16.84
CA CYS A 124 -35.81 13.30 -17.17
C CYS A 124 -36.87 12.20 -16.99
N ASP A 125 -38.09 12.56 -16.60
CA ASP A 125 -39.20 11.62 -16.38
C ASP A 125 -39.46 10.71 -17.57
N VAL A 126 -39.35 11.25 -18.80
CA VAL A 126 -39.51 10.47 -20.04
C VAL A 126 -38.43 9.38 -20.17
N THR A 127 -37.18 9.70 -19.81
CA THR A 127 -36.08 8.73 -19.85
C THR A 127 -36.17 7.71 -18.72
N ALA A 128 -36.69 8.09 -17.56
CA ALA A 128 -36.96 7.18 -16.45
C ALA A 128 -38.10 6.22 -16.80
N PHE A 129 -39.19 6.73 -17.38
CA PHE A 129 -40.30 5.93 -17.87
C PHE A 129 -39.82 4.91 -18.92
N ALA A 130 -39.02 5.35 -19.91
CA ALA A 130 -38.50 4.45 -20.93
C ALA A 130 -37.68 3.29 -20.34
N ASP A 131 -36.89 3.55 -19.29
CA ASP A 131 -36.08 2.54 -18.63
C ASP A 131 -36.95 1.55 -17.81
N THR A 132 -37.94 2.07 -17.07
CA THR A 132 -38.93 1.22 -16.38
C THR A 132 -39.75 0.38 -17.35
N TYR A 133 -40.07 0.91 -18.53
CA TYR A 133 -40.80 0.18 -19.55
C TYR A 133 -39.92 -0.91 -20.18
N CYS A 134 -38.67 -0.61 -20.52
CA CYS A 134 -37.71 -1.61 -21.01
C CYS A 134 -37.53 -2.77 -20.03
N THR A 135 -37.41 -2.46 -18.74
CA THR A 135 -37.23 -3.48 -17.68
C THR A 135 -38.48 -4.33 -17.46
N MET A 136 -39.68 -3.75 -17.54
CA MET A 136 -40.94 -4.50 -17.37
C MET A 136 -41.40 -5.25 -18.62
N ALA A 137 -41.32 -4.62 -19.79
CA ALA A 137 -41.87 -5.13 -21.05
C ALA A 137 -40.83 -5.84 -21.93
N GLY A 138 -39.54 -5.76 -21.58
CA GLY A 138 -38.44 -6.33 -22.36
C GLY A 138 -38.17 -5.63 -23.70
N CYS A 139 -38.87 -4.54 -24.00
CA CYS A 139 -38.71 -3.76 -25.22
C CYS A 139 -38.82 -2.27 -24.94
N SER A 140 -38.22 -1.45 -25.82
CA SER A 140 -38.34 0.01 -25.73
C SER A 140 -39.76 0.47 -26.08
N PRO A 141 -40.34 1.45 -25.35
CA PRO A 141 -41.64 2.01 -25.70
C PRO A 141 -41.63 2.78 -27.03
N PHE A 142 -40.43 3.09 -27.55
CA PHE A 142 -40.23 3.76 -28.84
C PHE A 142 -39.81 2.80 -29.96
N ALA A 143 -39.79 1.48 -29.71
CA ALA A 143 -39.49 0.50 -30.75
C ALA A 143 -40.63 0.42 -31.76
N ASP A 144 -40.28 0.38 -33.05
CA ASP A 144 -41.26 0.31 -34.13
C ASP A 144 -41.98 -1.05 -34.12
N LYS A 145 -43.31 -1.01 -34.17
CA LYS A 145 -44.17 -2.20 -34.05
C LYS A 145 -44.06 -3.13 -35.26
N SER A 146 -43.43 -2.68 -36.34
CA SER A 146 -43.16 -3.44 -37.57
C SER A 146 -42.07 -4.52 -37.38
N THR A 147 -41.23 -4.39 -36.36
CA THR A 147 -40.10 -5.28 -36.07
C THR A 147 -40.37 -6.29 -34.94
N ARG A 148 -41.63 -6.42 -34.52
CA ARG A 148 -42.09 -7.32 -33.44
C ARG A 148 -42.71 -8.60 -33.97
#